data_AF-A0A8D7F0E3-F1
#
_entry.id   AF-A0A8D7F0E3-F1
#
_cell.length_a   1.000
_cell.length_b   1.000
_cell.length_c   1.000
_cell.angle_alpha   90.00
_cell.angle_beta   90.00
_cell.angle_gamma   90.00
#
_symmetry.space_group_name_H-M   'P 1'
#
loop_
_entity.id
_entity.type
_entity.pdbx_description
1 polymer ?
#
loop_
_entity_poly.entity_id
_entity_poly.type
_entity_poly.pdbx_seq_one_letter_code
_entity_poly.pdbx_strand_id
1 'polypeptide(L)' 'MGSIKDVLQLTPDEDEEACLYAMQLLGGSVLGMTLKAAVELKLLETIVRAGPGAVLSPSEIAAQ' A
#
# COMPACT_ATOMS: atom_id res chain seq x y z
N MET A 1 25.90 20.84 31.82
CA MET A 1 24.74 19.99 31.50
C MET A 1 24.05 20.61 30.29
N GLY A 2 24.37 20.13 29.09
CA GLY A 2 23.68 20.54 27.86
C GLY A 2 22.28 19.96 27.87
N SER A 3 21.29 20.81 27.68
CA SER A 3 19.88 20.44 27.71
C SER A 3 19.58 19.45 26.58
N ILE A 4 19.21 18.22 26.92
CA ILE A 4 18.70 17.21 25.96
C ILE A 4 17.34 17.67 25.38
N LYS A 5 16.79 18.80 25.85
CA LYS A 5 15.49 19.32 25.43
C LYS A 5 15.47 19.89 24.00
N ASP A 6 16.63 20.11 23.38
CA ASP A 6 16.74 20.48 21.96
C ASP A 6 16.67 19.26 21.01
N VAL A 7 16.52 18.05 21.53
CA VAL A 7 16.28 16.86 20.70
C VAL A 7 14.80 16.86 20.28
N LEU A 8 14.53 17.54 19.16
CA LEU A 8 13.43 17.29 18.22
C LEU A 8 12.01 17.47 18.79
N GLN A 9 11.59 18.72 19.00
CA GLN A 9 10.15 19.01 18.95
C GLN A 9 9.74 19.05 17.48
N LEU A 10 9.11 17.98 16.98
CA LEU A 10 8.44 18.02 15.68
C LEU A 10 7.26 19.00 15.77
N THR A 11 7.04 19.72 14.68
CA THR A 11 5.76 20.40 14.47
C THR A 11 4.65 19.35 14.38
N PRO A 12 3.38 19.72 14.66
CA PRO A 12 2.26 18.78 14.56
C PRO A 12 2.18 18.07 13.20
N ASP A 13 2.45 18.78 12.10
CA ASP A 13 2.42 18.22 10.75
C ASP A 13 3.53 17.18 10.53
N GLU A 14 4.75 17.45 11.02
CA GLU A 14 5.86 16.50 10.91
C GLU A 14 5.63 15.26 11.77
N ASP A 15 5.00 15.38 12.94
CA ASP A 15 4.63 14.26 13.80
C ASP A 15 3.55 13.37 13.14
N GLU A 16 2.56 14.00 12.50
CA GLU A 16 1.53 13.30 11.72
C GLU A 16 2.16 12.56 10.53
N GLU A 17 3.05 13.19 9.77
CA GLU A 17 3.76 12.56 8.66
C GLU A 17 4.62 11.38 9.13
N ALA A 18 5.35 11.53 10.23
CA ALA A 18 6.15 10.46 10.82
C ALA A 18 5.27 9.28 11.26
N CYS A 19 4.11 9.56 11.86
CA CYS A 19 3.14 8.55 12.25
C CYS A 19 2.60 7.79 11.03
N LEU A 20 2.17 8.50 9.99
CA LEU A 20 1.70 7.88 8.74
C LEU A 20 2.78 7.04 8.07
N TYR A 21 4.03 7.51 8.05
CA TYR A 21 5.15 6.75 7.51
C TYR A 21 5.42 5.48 8.32
N ALA A 22 5.38 5.55 9.66
CA ALA A 22 5.48 4.38 10.52
C ALA A 22 4.36 3.36 10.23
N MET A 23 3.12 3.82 10.01
CA MET A 23 2.00 2.95 9.62
C MET A 23 2.24 2.29 8.25
N GLN A 24 2.77 3.01 7.27
CA GLN A 24 3.13 2.43 5.97
C GLN A 24 4.23 1.36 6.10
N LEU A 25 5.24 1.60 6.92
CA LEU A 25 6.30 0.63 7.20
C LEU A 25 5.76 -0.63 7.90
N LEU A 26 4.89 -0.45 8.90
CA LEU A 26 4.19 -1.56 9.58
C LEU A 26 3.37 -2.40 8.58
N GLY A 27 2.69 -1.74 7.65
CA GLY A 27 1.90 -2.37 6.60
C GLY A 27 2.70 -2.84 5.37
N GLY A 28 4.03 -2.66 5.33
CA GLY A 28 4.83 -2.83 4.11
C GLY A 28 4.72 -4.23 3.48
N SER A 29 4.52 -5.27 4.29
CA SER A 29 4.35 -6.64 3.79
C SER A 29 3.02 -6.87 3.08
N VAL A 30 1.99 -6.06 3.36
CA VAL A 30 0.65 -6.20 2.77
C VAL A 30 0.73 -6.08 1.25
N LEU A 31 1.45 -5.07 0.73
CA LEU A 31 1.60 -4.88 -0.72
C LEU A 31 2.20 -6.13 -1.41
N GLY A 32 3.29 -6.66 -0.86
CA GLY A 32 3.97 -7.83 -1.44
C GLY A 32 3.12 -9.10 -1.38
N MET A 33 2.47 -9.35 -0.25
CA MET A 33 1.59 -10.52 -0.08
C MET A 33 0.32 -10.42 -0.93
N THR A 34 -0.29 -9.23 -1.02
CA THR A 34 -1.46 -9.00 -1.88
C THR A 34 -1.11 -9.16 -3.35
N LEU A 35 0.03 -8.63 -3.81
CA LEU A 35 0.46 -8.81 -5.19
C LEU A 35 0.76 -10.28 -5.49
N LYS A 36 1.43 -10.99 -4.57
CA LYS A 36 1.65 -12.45 -4.69
C LYS A 36 0.32 -13.19 -4.86
N ALA A 37 -0.67 -12.91 -4.02
CA ALA A 37 -1.99 -13.53 -4.13
C ALA A 37 -2.68 -13.18 -5.45
N ALA A 38 -2.56 -11.95 -5.94
CA ALA A 38 -3.11 -11.53 -7.24
C ALA A 38 -2.50 -12.31 -8.42
N VAL A 39 -1.21 -12.64 -8.34
CA VAL A 39 -0.53 -13.51 -9.33
C VAL A 39 -0.99 -14.96 -9.19
N GLU A 40 -1.05 -15.50 -7.97
CA GLU A 40 -1.49 -16.89 -7.73
C GLU A 40 -2.95 -17.12 -8.17
N LEU A 41 -3.81 -16.10 -8.04
CA LEU A 41 -5.20 -16.09 -8.51
C LEU A 41 -5.35 -15.69 -9.99
N LYS A 42 -4.25 -15.41 -10.70
CA LYS A 42 -4.24 -15.02 -12.11
C LYS A 42 -5.11 -13.80 -12.45
N LEU A 43 -5.17 -12.83 -11.53
CA LEU A 43 -6.00 -11.63 -11.71
C LEU A 43 -5.47 -10.76 -12.85
N LEU A 44 -4.14 -10.66 -12.98
CA LEU A 44 -3.48 -9.86 -14.02
C LEU A 44 -3.76 -10.43 -15.41
N GLU A 45 -3.73 -11.75 -15.57
CA GLU A 45 -4.04 -12.47 -16.80
C GLU A 45 -5.51 -12.31 -17.18
N THR A 46 -6.41 -12.29 -16.20
CA THR A 46 -7.83 -12.01 -16.42
C THR A 46 -8.05 -10.60 -16.95
N ILE A 47 -7.35 -9.60 -16.40
CA ILE A 47 -7.39 -8.22 -16.90
C ILE A 47 -6.81 -8.13 -18.32
N VAL A 48 -5.65 -8.74 -18.57
CA VAL A 48 -5.02 -8.75 -19.91
C VAL A 48 -5.93 -9.41 -20.95
N ARG A 49 -6.60 -10.51 -20.59
CA ARG A 49 -7.51 -11.25 -21.48
C ARG A 49 -8.73 -10.42 -21.89
N ALA A 50 -9.18 -9.47 -21.07
CA ALA A 50 -10.30 -8.59 -21.40
C ALA A 50 -9.97 -7.60 -22.53
N GLY A 51 -8.68 -7.38 -22.81
CA GLY A 51 -8.19 -6.58 -23.93
C GLY A 51 -7.79 -5.15 -23.55
N PRO A 52 -7.10 -4.43 -24.45
CA PRO A 52 -6.59 -3.09 -24.17
C PRO A 52 -7.72 -2.10 -23.85
N GLY A 53 -7.58 -1.37 -22.74
CA GLY A 53 -8.56 -0.38 -22.30
C GLY A 53 -9.83 -0.97 -21.67
N ALA A 54 -9.95 -2.30 -21.56
CA ALA A 54 -11.04 -2.92 -20.84
C ALA A 54 -10.93 -2.64 -19.33
N VAL A 55 -12.06 -2.31 -18.72
CA VAL A 55 -12.18 -2.10 -17.27
C VAL A 55 -13.14 -3.16 -16.74
N LEU A 56 -12.67 -3.97 -15.80
CA LEU A 56 -13.47 -5.00 -15.15
C LEU A 56 -13.80 -4.57 -13.72
N SER A 57 -15.05 -4.77 -13.32
CA SER A 57 -15.46 -4.72 -11.92
C SER A 57 -14.92 -5.94 -11.15
N PRO A 58 -14.81 -5.86 -9.80
CA PRO A 58 -14.42 -7.02 -8.98
C PRO A 58 -15.32 -8.24 -9.19
N SER A 59 -16.63 -8.06 -9.40
CA SER A 59 -17.57 -9.16 -9.68
C SER A 59 -17.33 -9.82 -11.04
N GLU A 60 -16.96 -9.04 -12.06
CA GLU A 60 -16.60 -9.58 -13.37
C GLU A 60 -15.29 -10.36 -13.31
N ILE A 61 -14.32 -9.90 -12.52
CA ILE A 61 -13.07 -10.63 -12.27
C ILE A 61 -13.36 -11.95 -11.52
N ALA A 62 -14.22 -11.93 -10.50
CA ALA A 62 -14.55 -13.11 -9.70
C ALA A 62 -15.37 -14.17 -10.46
N ALA A 63 -16.02 -13.81 -11.58
CA ALA A 63 -16.84 -14.71 -12.39
C ALA A 63 -16.06 -15.45 -13.49
N GLN A 64 -14.76 -15.18 -13.64
CA GLN A 64 -13.87 -15.75 -14.67
C GLN A 64 -13.21 -17.05 -14.19
#